data_AF-A0A369JEC8-F1
#
_entry.id   AF-A0A369JEC8-F1
#
_cell.length_a   1.000
_cell.length_b   1.000
_cell.length_c   1.000
_cell.angle_alpha   90.00
_cell.angle_beta   90.00
_cell.angle_gamma   90.00
#
_symmetry.space_group_name_H-M   'P 1'
#
loop_
_entity.id
_entity.type
_entity.pdbx_description
1 polymer ?
#
loop_
_entity_poly.entity_id
_entity_poly.type
_entity_poly.pdbx_seq_one_letter_code
_entity_poly.pdbx_strand_id
1 'polypeptide(L)'
;MPTQPTMTAKQFTSEARKECVEVKPSTKVPIVSLDVDKIMDALAASLATSLLGHVLFLKSQVPLPVQQLSRIQSFKSTARAAKQRTDLLTSFDTLTSHLNTTFTALSTALARSSTSDQEHPNVRPPKDRARAYLAILVGPSMGSAKSKVMFAVDGLETKVWGLREDVHRDPRKENEDNVEGDEDGSSGSDGFEEENEEEGNDSDVDTDDDEDQDGPEDSPPPSRSPSPEPLSHAIQQRALQAADRLLSRTLAAADADGHGMSADMAPTQTHILLRAPRRFVHPA
;
A
#
# COMPACT_ATOMS: atom_id res chain seq x y z
N MET A 1 -51.95 -74.77 -36.64
CA MET A 1 -50.88 -74.95 -37.65
C MET A 1 -49.94 -73.75 -37.58
N PRO A 2 -48.63 -73.94 -37.81
CA PRO A 2 -47.55 -73.26 -37.08
C PRO A 2 -46.80 -72.14 -37.85
N THR A 3 -45.97 -71.41 -37.09
CA THR A 3 -44.66 -70.75 -37.40
C THR A 3 -44.53 -69.62 -38.45
N GLN A 4 -44.29 -68.39 -37.94
CA GLN A 4 -43.10 -67.48 -38.08
C GLN A 4 -42.48 -67.14 -39.48
N PRO A 5 -41.58 -66.12 -39.61
CA PRO A 5 -41.32 -64.86 -38.85
C PRO A 5 -41.14 -63.62 -39.78
N THR A 6 -40.96 -62.39 -39.26
CA THR A 6 -40.04 -61.34 -39.78
C THR A 6 -39.92 -60.16 -38.78
N MET A 7 -38.69 -59.87 -38.35
CA MET A 7 -38.21 -58.67 -37.64
C MET A 7 -37.88 -57.55 -38.68
N THR A 8 -37.77 -56.24 -38.45
CA THR A 8 -37.27 -55.38 -37.35
C THR A 8 -37.42 -53.93 -37.82
N ALA A 9 -37.67 -52.95 -36.94
CA ALA A 9 -37.17 -51.57 -37.09
C ALA A 9 -37.24 -50.85 -35.74
N LYS A 10 -36.20 -50.07 -35.46
CA LYS A 10 -35.73 -49.65 -34.13
C LYS A 10 -36.43 -48.41 -33.58
N GLN A 11 -36.55 -48.39 -32.25
CA GLN A 11 -36.87 -47.24 -31.41
C GLN A 11 -35.76 -46.18 -31.46
N PHE A 12 -36.16 -44.91 -31.50
CA PHE A 12 -35.39 -43.77 -31.02
C PHE A 12 -36.38 -42.85 -30.30
N THR A 13 -36.38 -42.87 -28.98
CA THR A 13 -37.04 -41.85 -28.14
C THR A 13 -36.01 -41.32 -27.15
N SER A 14 -35.81 -40.02 -27.22
CA SER A 14 -34.85 -39.22 -26.48
C SER A 14 -35.26 -39.02 -25.02
N GLU A 15 -34.44 -39.51 -24.09
CA GLU A 15 -34.38 -39.03 -22.71
C GLU A 15 -33.02 -38.38 -22.47
N ALA A 16 -33.02 -37.10 -22.11
CA ALA A 16 -32.01 -36.45 -21.25
C ALA A 16 -32.36 -34.96 -21.10
N ARG A 17 -33.29 -34.65 -20.19
CA ARG A 17 -33.34 -33.30 -19.60
C ARG A 17 -32.11 -33.17 -18.69
N LYS A 18 -31.04 -32.58 -19.22
CA LYS A 18 -29.92 -32.09 -18.41
C LYS A 18 -30.42 -30.93 -17.56
N GLU A 19 -30.47 -31.18 -16.26
CA GLU A 19 -30.52 -30.15 -15.23
C GLU A 19 -29.20 -29.37 -15.32
N CYS A 20 -29.25 -28.21 -15.98
CA CYS A 20 -28.15 -27.26 -15.97
C CYS A 20 -28.11 -26.63 -14.58
N VAL A 21 -27.32 -27.21 -13.67
CA VAL A 21 -26.86 -26.50 -12.48
C VAL A 21 -25.97 -25.37 -12.99
N GLU A 22 -26.51 -24.16 -13.02
CA GLU A 22 -25.73 -22.94 -13.17
C GLU A 22 -24.86 -22.79 -11.92
N VAL A 23 -23.68 -23.41 -11.94
CA VAL A 23 -22.62 -23.09 -10.99
C VAL A 23 -22.13 -21.70 -11.38
N LYS A 24 -22.75 -20.66 -10.80
CA LYS A 24 -22.17 -19.32 -10.76
C LYS A 24 -20.93 -19.43 -9.88
N PRO A 25 -19.69 -19.28 -10.39
CA PRO A 25 -18.56 -19.13 -9.50
C PRO A 25 -18.69 -17.75 -8.85
N SER A 26 -19.40 -17.66 -7.73
CA SER A 26 -19.49 -16.44 -6.94
C SER A 26 -18.20 -16.29 -6.14
N THR A 27 -17.07 -16.11 -6.80
CA THR A 27 -15.87 -15.63 -6.10
C THR A 27 -16.14 -14.17 -5.74
N LYS A 28 -16.79 -13.96 -4.59
CA LYS A 28 -17.00 -12.65 -4.00
C LYS A 28 -15.64 -12.12 -3.58
N VAL A 29 -15.01 -11.37 -4.48
CA VAL A 29 -13.80 -10.61 -4.14
C VAL A 29 -14.17 -9.64 -3.02
N PRO A 30 -13.42 -9.58 -1.90
CA PRO A 30 -13.69 -8.62 -0.84
C PRO A 30 -13.55 -7.19 -1.37
N ILE A 31 -14.59 -6.37 -1.22
CA ILE A 31 -14.62 -4.98 -1.66
C ILE A 31 -14.78 -4.08 -0.45
N VAL A 32 -13.91 -3.07 -0.35
CA VAL A 32 -13.98 -2.03 0.66
C VAL A 32 -14.38 -0.72 -0.03
N SER A 33 -15.55 -0.21 0.31
CA SER A 33 -16.02 1.10 -0.18
C SER A 33 -15.73 2.16 0.87
N LEU A 34 -14.97 3.18 0.48
CA LEU A 34 -14.63 4.32 1.32
C LEU A 34 -15.53 5.51 0.94
N ASP A 35 -16.00 6.27 1.93
CA ASP A 35 -16.80 7.47 1.72
C ASP A 35 -15.88 8.67 1.41
N VAL A 36 -15.16 8.57 0.30
CA VAL A 36 -14.26 9.60 -0.21
C VAL A 36 -14.37 9.68 -1.73
N ASP A 37 -14.32 10.90 -2.26
CA ASP A 37 -14.37 11.10 -3.71
C ASP A 37 -13.14 10.52 -4.41
N LYS A 38 -11.97 10.69 -3.81
CA LYS A 38 -10.68 10.23 -4.33
C LYS A 38 -9.89 9.54 -3.23
N ILE A 39 -9.16 8.50 -3.59
CA ILE A 39 -8.24 7.82 -2.70
C ILE A 39 -6.89 8.51 -2.83
N MET A 40 -6.48 9.24 -1.79
CA MET A 40 -5.15 9.85 -1.73
C MET A 40 -4.06 8.78 -1.73
N ASP A 41 -2.87 9.14 -2.20
CA ASP A 41 -1.66 8.32 -2.18
C ASP A 41 -1.32 7.79 -0.77
N ALA A 42 -1.38 8.63 0.26
CA ALA A 42 -1.14 8.22 1.64
C ALA A 42 -2.16 7.19 2.15
N LEU A 43 -3.43 7.31 1.74
CA LEU A 43 -4.49 6.36 2.11
C LEU A 43 -4.30 5.02 1.39
N ALA A 44 -3.95 5.04 0.11
CA ALA A 44 -3.64 3.84 -0.66
C ALA A 44 -2.42 3.09 -0.09
N ALA A 45 -1.35 3.82 0.26
CA ALA A 45 -0.16 3.26 0.89
C ALA A 45 -0.48 2.63 2.25
N SER A 46 -1.23 3.35 3.11
CA SER A 46 -1.63 2.84 4.42
C SER A 46 -2.46 1.56 4.33
N LEU A 47 -3.42 1.50 3.40
CA LEU A 47 -4.23 0.29 3.17
C LEU A 47 -3.39 -0.87 2.60
N ALA A 48 -2.42 -0.59 1.72
CA ALA A 48 -1.50 -1.61 1.22
C ALA A 48 -0.64 -2.20 2.34
N THR A 49 -0.06 -1.36 3.20
CA THR A 49 0.70 -1.78 4.38
C THR A 49 -0.16 -2.59 5.35
N SER A 50 -1.38 -2.14 5.62
CA SER A 50 -2.31 -2.87 6.48
C SER A 50 -2.63 -4.25 5.91
N LEU A 51 -2.98 -4.32 4.61
CA LEU A 51 -3.23 -5.59 3.94
C LEU A 51 -2.03 -6.51 4.02
N LEU A 52 -0.81 -5.99 3.84
CA LEU A 52 0.41 -6.79 4.00
C LEU A 52 0.54 -7.37 5.40
N GLY A 53 0.30 -6.58 6.45
CA GLY A 53 0.29 -7.07 7.83
C GLY A 53 -0.72 -8.20 8.05
N HIS A 54 -1.92 -8.07 7.47
CA HIS A 54 -2.94 -9.11 7.50
C HIS A 54 -2.50 -10.36 6.74
N VAL A 55 -1.93 -10.22 5.53
CA VAL A 55 -1.45 -11.34 4.71
C VAL A 55 -0.35 -12.11 5.44
N LEU A 56 0.63 -11.42 6.03
CA LEU A 56 1.71 -12.07 6.76
C LEU A 56 1.18 -12.90 7.93
N PHE A 57 0.18 -12.38 8.66
CA PHE A 57 -0.42 -13.10 9.79
C PHE A 57 -1.32 -14.26 9.32
N LEU A 58 -2.25 -14.01 8.39
CA LEU A 58 -3.21 -15.01 7.89
C LEU A 58 -2.55 -16.14 7.08
N LYS A 59 -1.34 -15.91 6.56
CA LYS A 59 -0.51 -16.92 5.89
C LYS A 59 0.55 -17.55 6.79
N SER A 60 0.45 -17.38 8.11
CA SER A 60 1.40 -17.92 9.09
C SER A 60 2.87 -17.52 8.83
N GLN A 61 3.12 -16.41 8.16
CA GLN A 61 4.48 -15.90 7.93
C GLN A 61 5.01 -15.20 9.18
N VAL A 62 4.11 -14.68 10.02
CA VAL A 62 4.42 -14.12 11.34
C VAL A 62 3.48 -14.70 12.39
N PRO A 63 3.96 -14.93 13.63
CA PRO A 63 3.17 -15.59 14.66
C PRO A 63 2.06 -14.72 15.26
N LEU A 64 2.19 -13.39 15.14
CA LEU A 64 1.24 -12.40 15.67
C LEU A 64 1.13 -11.24 14.67
N PRO A 65 0.02 -10.49 14.69
CA PRO A 65 -0.11 -9.25 13.93
C PRO A 65 1.10 -8.32 14.16
N VAL A 66 1.61 -7.71 13.08
CA VAL A 66 2.84 -6.89 13.12
C VAL A 66 2.76 -5.78 14.17
N GLN A 67 1.57 -5.19 14.36
CA GLN A 67 1.30 -4.14 15.37
C GLN A 67 1.46 -4.64 16.81
N GLN A 68 1.28 -5.94 17.06
CA GLN A 68 1.48 -6.56 18.37
C GLN A 68 2.94 -7.01 18.53
N LEU A 69 3.60 -7.41 17.44
CA LEU A 69 5.01 -7.77 17.45
C LEU A 69 5.90 -6.61 17.88
N SER A 70 5.56 -5.34 17.69
CA SER A 70 6.41 -4.25 18.19
C SER A 70 6.41 -4.14 19.73
N ARG A 71 5.34 -4.59 20.40
CA ARG A 71 5.10 -4.32 21.83
C ARG A 71 5.63 -5.38 22.80
N ILE A 72 5.99 -6.55 22.29
CA ILE A 72 6.35 -7.69 23.15
C ILE A 72 7.78 -7.49 23.68
N GLN A 73 8.00 -7.18 24.94
CA GLN A 73 9.35 -7.33 25.48
C GLN A 73 9.50 -8.78 25.95
N SER A 74 10.15 -9.62 25.14
CA SER A 74 10.26 -11.05 25.47
C SER A 74 11.46 -11.27 26.36
N PHE A 75 11.21 -11.37 27.67
CA PHE A 75 12.24 -11.67 28.69
C PHE A 75 12.88 -13.06 28.54
N LYS A 76 12.35 -13.94 27.67
CA LYS A 76 12.85 -15.30 27.41
C LYS A 76 13.22 -15.56 25.94
N SER A 77 13.31 -14.51 25.11
CA SER A 77 13.70 -14.68 23.71
C SER A 77 15.19 -14.99 23.58
N THR A 78 15.54 -15.94 22.72
CA THR A 78 16.94 -16.11 22.31
C THR A 78 17.40 -14.86 21.53
N ALA A 79 18.70 -14.56 21.58
CA ALA A 79 19.28 -13.43 20.85
C ALA A 79 18.97 -13.49 19.34
N ARG A 80 18.96 -14.71 18.77
CA ARG A 80 18.61 -14.95 17.36
C ARG A 80 17.15 -14.58 17.07
N ALA A 81 16.21 -15.01 17.91
CA ALA A 81 14.79 -14.70 17.72
C ALA A 81 14.51 -13.20 17.92
N ALA A 82 15.20 -12.56 18.86
CA ALA A 82 15.12 -11.12 19.05
C ALA A 82 15.64 -10.37 17.81
N LYS A 83 16.80 -10.77 17.27
CA LYS A 83 17.36 -10.21 16.04
C LYS A 83 16.41 -10.35 14.85
N GLN A 84 15.91 -11.55 14.58
CA GLN A 84 14.97 -11.79 13.46
C GLN A 84 13.72 -10.93 13.56
N ARG A 85 13.23 -10.70 14.78
CA ARG A 85 12.10 -9.81 15.00
C ARG A 85 12.45 -8.36 14.74
N THR A 86 13.59 -7.88 15.22
CA THR A 86 14.07 -6.52 14.91
C THR A 86 14.21 -6.33 13.40
N ASP A 87 14.89 -7.26 12.72
CA ASP A 87 15.09 -7.23 11.27
C ASP A 87 13.75 -7.19 10.50
N LEU A 88 12.76 -7.98 10.95
CA LEU A 88 11.40 -7.97 10.39
C LEU A 88 10.72 -6.61 10.58
N LEU A 89 10.75 -6.05 11.80
CA LEU A 89 10.10 -4.77 12.10
C LEU A 89 10.76 -3.64 11.31
N THR A 90 12.10 -3.59 11.28
CA THR A 90 12.84 -2.63 10.47
C THR A 90 12.52 -2.77 8.98
N SER A 91 12.46 -3.99 8.45
CA SER A 91 12.09 -4.22 7.04
C SER A 91 10.65 -3.76 6.75
N PHE A 92 9.72 -4.00 7.67
CA PHE A 92 8.32 -3.58 7.54
C PHE A 92 8.18 -2.05 7.59
N ASP A 93 8.92 -1.38 8.48
CA ASP A 93 8.94 0.08 8.58
C ASP A 93 9.56 0.73 7.33
N THR A 94 10.69 0.20 6.84
CA THR A 94 11.31 0.63 5.58
C THR A 94 10.34 0.46 4.41
N LEU A 95 9.68 -0.69 4.31
CA LEU A 95 8.69 -0.93 3.26
C LEU A 95 7.49 0.02 3.36
N THR A 96 7.02 0.32 4.57
CA THR A 96 5.93 1.29 4.79
C THR A 96 6.33 2.68 4.31
N SER A 97 7.55 3.12 4.63
CA SER A 97 8.11 4.38 4.12
C SER A 97 8.18 4.39 2.59
N HIS A 98 8.72 3.33 1.99
CA HIS A 98 8.81 3.19 0.54
C HIS A 98 7.45 3.16 -0.15
N LEU A 99 6.44 2.50 0.44
CA LEU A 99 5.09 2.48 -0.14
C LEU A 99 4.47 3.87 -0.17
N ASN A 100 4.68 4.70 0.86
CA ASN A 100 4.19 6.09 0.85
C ASN A 100 4.77 6.87 -0.35
N THR A 101 6.09 6.89 -0.50
CA THR A 101 6.74 7.62 -1.61
C THR A 101 6.42 7.00 -2.96
N THR A 102 6.29 5.68 -3.03
CA THR A 102 5.92 4.93 -4.23
C THR A 102 4.53 5.28 -4.73
N PHE A 103 3.52 5.37 -3.85
CA PHE A 103 2.17 5.76 -4.25
C PHE A 103 2.10 7.23 -4.70
N THR A 104 2.90 8.12 -4.09
CA THR A 104 3.04 9.51 -4.56
C THR A 104 3.66 9.57 -5.97
N ALA A 105 4.76 8.84 -6.18
CA ALA A 105 5.41 8.75 -7.49
C ALA A 105 4.50 8.08 -8.54
N LEU A 106 3.72 7.08 -8.13
CA LEU A 106 2.76 6.41 -9.00
C LEU A 106 1.62 7.33 -9.39
N SER A 107 1.07 8.10 -8.45
CA SER A 107 0.06 9.15 -8.71
C SER A 107 0.56 10.14 -9.77
N THR A 108 1.81 10.60 -9.62
CA THR A 108 2.46 11.51 -10.57
C THR A 108 2.67 10.85 -11.95
N ALA A 109 3.17 9.62 -11.98
CA ALA A 109 3.39 8.88 -13.23
C ALA A 109 2.08 8.63 -13.99
N LEU A 110 1.01 8.30 -13.27
CA LEU A 110 -0.33 8.10 -13.84
C LEU A 110 -0.90 9.41 -14.40
N ALA A 111 -0.78 10.52 -13.66
CA ALA A 111 -1.20 11.85 -14.13
C ALA A 111 -0.48 12.26 -15.44
N ARG A 112 0.83 11.96 -15.55
CA ARG A 112 1.62 12.23 -16.76
C ARG A 112 1.33 11.28 -17.92
N SER A 113 0.79 10.10 -17.65
CA SER A 113 0.42 9.13 -18.69
C SER A 113 -0.93 9.45 -19.33
N SER A 114 -1.86 10.05 -18.59
CA SER A 114 -3.18 10.46 -19.10
C SER A 114 -3.15 11.64 -20.07
N THR A 115 -2.08 12.44 -20.07
CA THR A 115 -1.94 13.61 -20.97
C THR A 115 -1.40 13.26 -22.35
N SER A 116 -0.87 12.04 -22.55
CA SER A 116 -0.23 11.63 -23.81
C SER A 116 -1.20 11.06 -24.85
N ASP A 117 -2.44 10.71 -24.46
CA ASP A 117 -3.44 10.03 -25.31
C ASP A 117 -4.51 10.97 -25.89
N GLN A 118 -4.31 12.29 -25.85
CA GLN A 118 -5.26 13.27 -26.42
C GLN A 118 -4.68 14.04 -27.62
N GLU A 119 -4.95 13.56 -28.83
CA GLU A 119 -4.91 14.35 -30.08
C GLU A 119 -6.30 14.93 -30.46
N HIS A 120 -7.29 14.92 -29.56
CA HIS A 120 -8.62 15.50 -29.84
C HIS A 120 -9.07 16.52 -28.77
N PRO A 121 -9.32 17.80 -29.15
CA PRO A 121 -9.45 18.92 -28.21
C PRO A 121 -10.87 19.16 -27.70
N ASN A 122 -11.81 18.21 -27.77
CA ASN A 122 -13.17 18.47 -27.32
C ASN A 122 -13.81 17.33 -26.52
N VAL A 123 -14.10 17.66 -25.26
CA VAL A 123 -14.98 16.95 -24.32
C VAL A 123 -14.41 15.67 -23.71
N ARG A 124 -13.49 15.82 -22.74
CA ARG A 124 -13.45 14.97 -21.53
C ARG A 124 -12.66 15.68 -20.44
N PRO A 125 -13.19 15.82 -19.21
CA PRO A 125 -12.41 16.32 -18.09
C PRO A 125 -11.19 15.42 -17.87
N PRO A 126 -10.05 15.96 -17.39
CA PRO A 126 -8.92 15.14 -16.99
C PRO A 126 -9.43 14.10 -15.99
N LYS A 127 -9.13 12.82 -16.25
CA LYS A 127 -9.36 11.78 -15.25
C LYS A 127 -8.34 12.01 -14.15
N ASP A 128 -8.73 12.78 -13.13
CA ASP A 128 -7.98 13.00 -11.88
C ASP A 128 -7.95 11.76 -10.98
N ARG A 129 -8.26 10.60 -11.56
CA ARG A 129 -8.41 9.30 -10.93
C ARG A 129 -7.84 8.22 -11.84
N ALA A 130 -7.10 7.30 -11.25
CA ALA A 130 -6.60 6.11 -11.90
C ALA A 130 -6.86 4.88 -11.03
N ARG A 131 -6.59 3.71 -11.62
CA ARG A 131 -6.62 2.44 -10.89
C ARG A 131 -5.21 1.93 -10.71
N ALA A 132 -4.84 1.67 -9.46
CA ALA A 132 -3.55 1.09 -9.12
C ALA A 132 -3.71 -0.38 -8.70
N TYR A 133 -2.67 -1.16 -8.95
CA TYR A 133 -2.64 -2.58 -8.61
C TYR A 133 -1.31 -2.92 -7.93
N LEU A 134 -1.39 -3.64 -6.82
CA LEU A 134 -0.27 -4.21 -6.09
C LEU A 134 -0.54 -5.69 -5.87
N ALA A 135 0.49 -6.53 -5.97
CA ALA A 135 0.40 -7.95 -5.69
C ALA A 135 1.36 -8.31 -4.55
N ILE A 136 0.86 -9.11 -3.61
CA ILE A 136 1.63 -9.69 -2.50
C ILE A 136 1.77 -11.19 -2.81
N LEU A 137 2.99 -11.62 -3.07
CA LEU A 137 3.32 -13.00 -3.38
C LEU A 137 4.04 -13.63 -2.20
N VAL A 138 3.54 -14.77 -1.71
CA VAL A 138 4.17 -15.51 -0.62
C VAL A 138 4.66 -16.86 -1.16
N GLY A 139 5.98 -17.08 -1.11
CA GLY A 139 6.60 -18.33 -1.53
C GLY A 139 8.12 -18.24 -1.72
N PRO A 140 8.76 -19.30 -2.25
CA PRO A 140 10.21 -19.37 -2.38
C PRO A 140 10.81 -18.38 -3.39
N SER A 141 10.04 -18.00 -4.41
CA SER A 141 10.42 -17.01 -5.41
C SER A 141 9.19 -16.37 -6.05
N MET A 142 9.38 -15.32 -6.84
CA MET A 142 8.32 -14.66 -7.59
C MET A 142 7.62 -15.59 -8.60
N GLY A 143 8.37 -16.49 -9.25
CA GLY A 143 7.84 -17.42 -10.26
C GLY A 143 7.14 -18.64 -9.67
N SER A 144 7.52 -19.03 -8.45
CA SER A 144 6.98 -20.20 -7.73
C SER A 144 6.21 -19.84 -6.46
N ALA A 145 5.65 -18.62 -6.41
CA ALA A 145 4.83 -18.16 -5.30
C ALA A 145 3.64 -19.10 -5.06
N LYS A 146 3.51 -19.57 -3.82
CA LYS A 146 2.47 -20.52 -3.40
C LYS A 146 1.13 -19.82 -3.15
N SER A 147 1.17 -18.55 -2.75
CA SER A 147 -0.02 -17.72 -2.57
C SER A 147 0.17 -16.36 -3.26
N LYS A 148 -0.90 -15.84 -3.84
CA LYS A 148 -0.94 -14.55 -4.54
C LYS A 148 -2.16 -13.77 -4.07
N VAL A 149 -1.95 -12.58 -3.52
CA VAL A 149 -3.01 -11.67 -3.08
C VAL A 149 -2.94 -10.41 -3.93
N MET A 150 -4.06 -10.04 -4.55
CA MET A 150 -4.15 -8.86 -5.41
C MET A 150 -4.85 -7.74 -4.66
N PHE A 151 -4.19 -6.58 -4.58
CA PHE A 151 -4.74 -5.33 -4.07
C PHE A 151 -5.03 -4.40 -5.24
N ALA A 152 -6.28 -4.00 -5.39
CA ALA A 152 -6.71 -3.04 -6.40
C ALA A 152 -7.27 -1.80 -5.71
N VAL A 153 -6.73 -0.63 -6.07
CA VAL A 153 -7.22 0.66 -5.62
C VAL A 153 -7.93 1.32 -6.79
N ASP A 154 -9.25 1.42 -6.70
CA ASP A 154 -10.05 2.11 -7.71
C ASP A 154 -10.34 3.55 -7.28
N GLY A 155 -9.99 4.52 -8.11
CA GLY A 155 -10.13 5.93 -7.77
C GLY A 155 -8.92 6.54 -7.03
N LEU A 156 -7.71 6.02 -7.26
CA LEU A 156 -6.47 6.65 -6.80
C LEU A 156 -6.35 8.04 -7.43
N GLU A 157 -6.19 9.07 -6.60
CA GLU A 157 -5.95 10.44 -7.05
C GLU A 157 -4.70 10.50 -7.93
N THR A 158 -4.81 11.12 -9.11
CA THR A 158 -3.67 11.41 -9.98
C THR A 158 -3.36 12.89 -9.96
N LYS A 159 -2.22 13.26 -9.39
CA LYS A 159 -1.73 14.64 -9.35
C LYS A 159 -0.26 14.69 -9.70
N VAL A 160 0.16 15.74 -10.40
CA VAL A 160 1.60 15.99 -10.66
C VAL A 160 2.13 16.81 -9.50
N TRP A 161 3.04 16.22 -8.73
CA TRP A 161 3.71 16.94 -7.64
C TRP A 161 4.50 18.14 -8.20
N GLY A 162 4.35 19.31 -7.58
CA GLY A 162 5.06 20.54 -7.98
C GLY A 162 4.35 21.43 -9.00
N LEU A 163 3.22 21.02 -9.58
CA LEU A 163 2.31 21.97 -10.25
C LEU A 163 1.40 22.61 -9.20
N ARG A 164 1.37 23.94 -9.13
CA ARG A 164 0.38 24.67 -8.34
C ARG A 164 -1.00 24.48 -8.98
N GLU A 165 -2.02 24.20 -8.17
CA GLU A 165 -3.41 24.04 -8.63
C GLU A 165 -4.05 25.37 -9.12
N ASP A 166 -3.35 26.49 -8.96
CA ASP A 166 -3.82 27.84 -9.28
C ASP A 166 -3.53 28.25 -10.73
N VAL A 167 -4.02 27.49 -11.71
CA VAL A 167 -4.31 28.07 -13.03
C VAL A 167 -5.61 27.45 -13.54
N HIS A 168 -6.74 28.04 -13.14
CA HIS A 168 -7.88 28.10 -14.04
C HIS A 168 -7.41 28.79 -15.33
N ARG A 169 -6.99 27.99 -16.30
CA ARG A 169 -6.65 28.43 -17.65
C ARG A 169 -7.95 28.88 -18.30
N ASP A 170 -8.31 30.14 -18.09
CA ASP A 170 -9.35 30.82 -18.87
C ASP A 170 -8.86 30.82 -20.33
N PRO A 171 -9.55 30.15 -21.27
CA PRO A 171 -9.10 30.01 -22.66
C PRO A 171 -9.22 31.32 -23.47
N ARG A 172 -9.16 32.49 -22.82
CA ARG A 172 -9.35 33.81 -23.46
C ARG A 172 -8.15 34.75 -23.39
N LYS A 173 -6.97 34.28 -23.00
CA LYS A 173 -5.73 35.08 -23.06
C LYS A 173 -4.62 34.32 -23.77
N GLU A 174 -4.76 34.19 -25.08
CA GLU A 174 -3.63 34.07 -25.99
C GLU A 174 -3.51 35.41 -26.73
N ASN A 175 -2.51 36.21 -26.37
CA ASN A 175 -1.63 36.94 -27.28
C ASN A 175 -0.72 37.91 -26.52
N GLU A 176 0.54 37.96 -26.98
CA GLU A 176 1.61 38.93 -26.64
C GLU A 176 2.23 38.68 -25.25
N ASP A 177 3.45 38.16 -25.09
CA ASP A 177 4.67 38.56 -25.79
C ASP A 177 5.70 37.42 -25.94
N ASN A 178 6.39 37.52 -27.07
CA ASN A 178 7.46 36.69 -27.56
C ASN A 178 8.78 37.44 -27.26
N VAL A 179 9.65 36.93 -26.40
CA VAL A 179 11.06 37.38 -26.35
C VAL A 179 11.96 36.16 -26.15
N GLU A 180 12.66 35.83 -27.22
CA GLU A 180 13.76 34.87 -27.27
C GLU A 180 14.95 35.34 -26.44
N GLY A 181 15.71 34.38 -25.91
CA GLY A 181 16.97 34.59 -25.23
C GLY A 181 17.69 33.26 -25.01
N ASP A 182 18.23 32.72 -26.10
CA ASP A 182 19.30 31.71 -26.08
C ASP A 182 20.64 32.42 -25.81
N GLU A 183 21.48 31.88 -24.93
CA GLU A 183 22.94 31.71 -25.12
C GLU A 183 23.60 31.06 -23.87
N ASP A 184 24.05 29.82 -24.07
CA ASP A 184 25.37 29.22 -23.72
C ASP A 184 26.20 29.81 -22.54
N GLY A 185 26.58 28.92 -21.62
CA GLY A 185 27.78 29.09 -20.79
C GLY A 185 28.24 27.78 -20.14
N SER A 186 29.04 27.00 -20.86
CA SER A 186 29.71 25.77 -20.40
C SER A 186 30.87 26.00 -19.40
N SER A 187 31.14 24.95 -18.58
CA SER A 187 32.44 24.53 -18.04
C SER A 187 32.70 24.70 -16.53
N GLY A 188 33.17 23.61 -15.89
CA GLY A 188 33.84 23.65 -14.59
C GLY A 188 33.77 22.36 -13.79
N SER A 189 34.54 21.34 -14.20
CA SER A 189 34.91 20.16 -13.40
C SER A 189 35.82 20.54 -12.22
N ASP A 190 35.85 19.65 -11.22
CA ASP A 190 36.92 19.37 -10.22
C ASP A 190 36.36 19.40 -8.77
N GLY A 191 36.60 18.43 -7.89
CA GLY A 191 37.41 17.23 -7.90
C GLY A 191 37.11 16.44 -6.61
N PHE A 192 37.30 15.13 -6.66
CA PHE A 192 37.21 14.23 -5.51
C PHE A 192 38.49 14.29 -4.70
N GLU A 193 38.40 14.33 -3.37
CA GLU A 193 39.38 13.67 -2.48
C GLU A 193 38.62 13.09 -1.26
N GLU A 194 38.71 11.78 -1.11
CA GLU A 194 38.48 11.02 0.13
C GLU A 194 39.68 11.24 1.05
N GLU A 195 39.47 11.25 2.37
CA GLU A 195 40.42 10.61 3.30
C GLU A 195 39.71 10.25 4.62
N ASN A 196 40.14 9.10 5.13
CA ASN A 196 39.59 8.28 6.20
C ASN A 196 40.45 8.44 7.48
N GLU A 197 40.09 7.68 8.53
CA GLU A 197 40.83 7.41 9.77
C GLU A 197 40.59 8.41 10.93
N GLU A 198 40.49 8.04 12.20
CA GLU A 198 40.34 6.76 12.91
C GLU A 198 39.89 7.06 14.37
N GLU A 199 39.68 5.99 15.12
CA GLU A 199 39.20 5.78 16.49
C GLU A 199 39.59 6.77 17.61
N GLY A 200 38.69 6.87 18.60
CA GLY A 200 38.92 7.53 19.89
C GLY A 200 38.10 6.88 21.00
N ASN A 201 38.82 6.10 21.81
CA ASN A 201 38.44 5.19 22.89
C ASN A 201 37.75 5.81 24.13
N ASP A 202 37.07 4.92 24.88
CA ASP A 202 36.40 5.05 26.17
C ASP A 202 37.05 5.94 27.25
N SER A 203 36.21 6.57 28.07
CA SER A 203 36.45 6.62 29.52
C SER A 203 35.14 6.81 30.31
N ASP A 204 34.83 5.80 31.12
CA ASP A 204 33.90 5.84 32.23
C ASP A 204 34.38 6.84 33.31
N VAL A 205 33.46 7.62 33.86
CA VAL A 205 33.63 8.24 35.17
C VAL A 205 32.28 8.33 35.87
N ASP A 206 32.11 7.44 36.84
CA ASP A 206 31.13 7.52 37.91
C ASP A 206 31.35 8.78 38.76
N THR A 207 30.27 9.47 39.11
CA THR A 207 30.23 10.31 40.33
C THR A 207 28.81 10.30 40.85
N ASP A 208 28.58 9.50 41.88
CA ASP A 208 27.49 9.65 42.83
C ASP A 208 27.78 10.89 43.72
N ASP A 209 26.79 11.77 43.89
CA ASP A 209 26.67 12.55 45.13
C ASP A 209 25.19 12.92 45.35
N ASP A 210 24.66 12.43 46.47
CA ASP A 210 23.34 12.70 47.05
C ASP A 210 23.30 14.11 47.65
N GLU A 211 22.22 14.88 47.49
CA GLU A 211 21.68 15.74 48.58
C GLU A 211 20.19 16.07 48.35
N ASP A 212 19.37 15.66 49.32
CA ASP A 212 17.96 16.03 49.52
C ASP A 212 17.79 17.51 49.90
N GLN A 213 16.83 18.22 49.29
CA GLN A 213 16.19 19.39 49.92
C GLN A 213 14.68 19.44 49.61
N ASP A 214 13.89 19.15 50.64
CA ASP A 214 12.46 19.47 50.77
C ASP A 214 12.25 20.99 51.00
N GLY A 215 11.27 21.58 50.30
CA GLY A 215 10.72 22.92 50.62
C GLY A 215 9.55 23.36 49.71
N PRO A 216 8.53 24.07 50.22
CA PRO A 216 7.11 23.84 49.85
C PRO A 216 6.49 24.82 48.82
N GLU A 217 5.29 24.42 48.37
CA GLU A 217 4.21 25.10 47.64
C GLU A 217 4.30 26.63 47.43
N ASP A 218 4.16 27.10 46.18
CA ASP A 218 3.00 27.92 45.72
C ASP A 218 3.19 28.36 44.25
N SER A 219 2.35 27.84 43.34
CA SER A 219 1.87 28.45 42.08
C SER A 219 1.51 27.37 41.05
N PRO A 220 0.23 27.10 40.73
CA PRO A 220 -0.12 26.32 39.55
C PRO A 220 0.32 27.11 38.31
N PRO A 221 1.04 26.50 37.34
CA PRO A 221 1.35 27.21 36.11
C PRO A 221 0.04 27.64 35.44
N PRO A 222 -0.09 28.91 35.02
CA PRO A 222 -1.30 29.42 34.42
C PRO A 222 -1.64 28.59 33.19
N SER A 223 -2.87 28.06 33.19
CA SER A 223 -3.68 27.71 32.02
C SER A 223 -2.88 27.48 30.75
N ARG A 224 -2.59 26.21 30.44
CA ARG A 224 -2.32 25.78 29.07
C ARG A 224 -3.49 26.23 28.21
N SER A 225 -3.33 27.37 27.56
CA SER A 225 -4.14 27.80 26.43
C SER A 225 -4.29 26.59 25.50
N PRO A 226 -5.50 26.25 25.03
CA PRO A 226 -5.63 25.23 24.01
C PRO A 226 -4.82 25.70 22.81
N SER A 227 -3.70 25.02 22.55
CA SER A 227 -2.91 25.21 21.34
C SER A 227 -3.87 25.14 20.14
N PRO A 228 -3.74 26.04 19.14
CA PRO A 228 -4.63 26.08 17.99
C PRO A 228 -4.50 24.76 17.20
N GLU A 229 -5.39 23.82 17.55
CA GLU A 229 -5.96 22.75 16.76
C GLU A 229 -5.14 22.09 15.64
N PRO A 230 -4.60 20.88 15.89
CA PRO A 230 -4.22 19.91 14.84
C PRO A 230 -5.44 19.23 14.18
N LEU A 231 -6.54 19.96 13.92
CA LEU A 231 -7.80 19.37 13.44
C LEU A 231 -7.64 18.63 12.11
N SER A 232 -6.86 19.16 11.16
CA SER A 232 -6.69 18.54 9.84
C SER A 232 -5.97 17.19 9.92
N HIS A 233 -4.84 17.12 10.63
CA HIS A 233 -4.08 15.88 10.78
C HIS A 233 -4.83 14.84 11.62
N ALA A 234 -5.50 15.28 12.70
CA ALA A 234 -6.31 14.39 13.53
C ALA A 234 -7.49 13.79 12.75
N ILE A 235 -8.14 14.57 11.89
CA ILE A 235 -9.20 14.09 10.98
C ILE A 235 -8.63 13.07 9.99
N GLN A 236 -7.50 13.38 9.35
CA GLN A 236 -6.85 12.47 8.40
C GLN A 236 -6.47 11.14 9.08
N GLN A 237 -5.88 11.19 10.27
CA GLN A 237 -5.53 10.00 11.04
C GLN A 237 -6.76 9.18 11.44
N ARG A 238 -7.87 9.84 11.82
CA ARG A 238 -9.14 9.17 12.10
C ARG A 238 -9.71 8.49 10.85
N ALA A 239 -9.63 9.13 9.69
CA ALA A 239 -10.04 8.55 8.41
C ALA A 239 -9.21 7.31 8.06
N LEU A 240 -7.89 7.38 8.22
CA LEU A 240 -6.99 6.23 8.02
C LEU A 240 -7.35 5.06 8.95
N GLN A 241 -7.56 5.33 10.25
CA GLN A 241 -7.97 4.30 11.21
C GLN A 241 -9.35 3.71 10.89
N ALA A 242 -10.30 4.52 10.42
CA ALA A 242 -11.62 4.05 10.03
C ALA A 242 -11.55 3.12 8.80
N ALA A 243 -10.78 3.51 7.79
CA ALA A 243 -10.54 2.71 6.60
C ALA A 243 -9.82 1.39 6.94
N ASP A 244 -8.81 1.43 7.80
CA ASP A 244 -8.09 0.24 8.27
C ASP A 244 -8.99 -0.74 9.03
N ARG A 245 -9.83 -0.23 9.94
CA ARG A 245 -10.84 -1.03 10.63
C ARG A 245 -11.85 -1.64 9.67
N LEU A 246 -12.26 -0.90 8.63
CA LEU A 246 -13.19 -1.40 7.63
C LEU A 246 -12.55 -2.52 6.78
N LEU A 247 -11.30 -2.34 6.37
CA LEU A 247 -10.52 -3.37 5.69
C LEU A 247 -10.44 -4.64 6.55
N SER A 248 -9.99 -4.50 7.80
CA SER A 248 -9.84 -5.62 8.74
C SER A 248 -11.16 -6.40 8.92
N ARG A 249 -12.29 -5.70 9.10
CA ARG A 249 -13.62 -6.33 9.21
C ARG A 249 -14.03 -7.04 7.93
N THR A 250 -13.75 -6.44 6.78
CA THR A 250 -14.10 -7.02 5.46
C THR A 250 -13.30 -8.30 5.20
N LEU A 251 -12.02 -8.31 5.58
CA LEU A 251 -11.18 -9.50 5.49
C LEU A 251 -11.67 -10.61 6.43
N ALA A 252 -11.99 -10.28 7.68
CA ALA A 252 -12.53 -11.24 8.64
C ALA A 252 -13.87 -11.84 8.19
N ALA A 253 -14.76 -11.02 7.61
CA ALA A 253 -16.01 -11.50 7.04
C ALA A 253 -15.78 -12.43 5.83
N ALA A 254 -14.83 -12.08 4.95
CA ALA A 254 -14.47 -12.94 3.83
C ALA A 254 -13.90 -14.30 4.27
N ASP A 255 -13.05 -14.32 5.31
CA ASP A 255 -12.54 -15.55 5.91
C ASP A 255 -13.70 -16.40 6.50
N ALA A 256 -14.65 -15.80 7.21
CA ALA A 256 -15.82 -16.49 7.74
C ALA A 256 -16.73 -17.08 6.65
N ASP A 257 -16.86 -16.38 5.52
CA ASP A 257 -17.63 -16.83 4.35
C ASP A 257 -16.88 -17.87 3.50
N GLY A 258 -15.65 -18.27 3.87
CA GLY A 258 -14.83 -19.22 3.10
C GLY A 258 -14.21 -18.67 1.82
N HIS A 259 -14.27 -17.36 1.61
CA HIS A 259 -13.69 -16.65 0.45
C HIS A 259 -12.42 -15.86 0.83
N GLY A 260 -11.97 -16.02 2.05
CA GLY A 260 -10.84 -15.28 2.57
C GLY A 260 -9.49 -15.85 2.14
N MET A 261 -8.45 -15.41 2.81
CA MET A 261 -7.07 -15.72 2.44
C MET A 261 -6.31 -16.44 3.54
N SER A 262 -6.95 -16.83 4.63
CA SER A 262 -6.30 -17.66 5.64
C SER A 262 -5.84 -19.00 5.04
N ALA A 263 -4.55 -19.31 5.16
CA ALA A 263 -3.99 -20.60 4.77
C ALA A 263 -2.66 -20.81 5.50
N ASP A 264 -2.53 -21.92 6.21
CA ASP A 264 -1.30 -22.21 6.94
C ASP A 264 -0.16 -22.52 5.97
N MET A 265 0.90 -21.72 6.04
CA MET A 265 2.08 -21.84 5.18
C MET A 265 3.33 -21.74 6.04
N ALA A 266 4.31 -22.60 5.78
CA ALA A 266 5.63 -22.44 6.36
C ALA A 266 6.19 -21.03 6.04
N PRO A 267 7.01 -20.44 6.93
CA PRO A 267 7.67 -19.17 6.64
C PRO A 267 8.48 -19.24 5.34
N THR A 268 8.23 -18.29 4.44
CA THR A 268 8.88 -18.18 3.13
C THR A 268 9.12 -16.70 2.79
N GLN A 269 9.67 -16.42 1.61
CA GLN A 269 9.85 -15.05 1.16
C GLN A 269 8.49 -14.43 0.80
N THR A 270 8.39 -13.12 1.03
CA THR A 270 7.26 -12.31 0.59
C THR A 270 7.76 -11.29 -0.43
N HIS A 271 7.17 -11.27 -1.61
CA HIS A 271 7.52 -10.35 -2.70
C HIS A 271 6.37 -9.38 -2.95
N ILE A 272 6.70 -8.10 -3.13
CA ILE A 272 5.74 -7.03 -3.43
C ILE A 272 5.95 -6.58 -4.86
N LEU A 273 4.88 -6.59 -5.65
CA LEU A 273 4.88 -6.19 -7.05
C LEU A 273 3.89 -5.04 -7.25
N LEU A 274 4.34 -3.96 -7.88
CA LEU A 274 3.48 -2.84 -8.26
C LEU A 274 3.33 -2.79 -9.77
N ARG A 275 2.10 -2.63 -10.26
CA ARG A 275 1.86 -2.30 -11.67
C ARG A 275 2.05 -0.80 -11.86
N ALA A 276 3.07 -0.41 -12.59
CA ALA A 276 3.38 0.99 -12.87
C ALA A 276 3.44 1.31 -14.38
N PRO A 277 3.13 2.56 -14.80
CA PRO A 277 3.35 3.02 -16.18
C PRO A 277 4.84 2.99 -16.57
N ARG A 278 5.14 2.98 -17.89
CA ARG A 278 6.53 2.98 -18.41
C ARG A 278 7.39 4.14 -17.91
N ARG A 279 6.78 5.29 -17.61
CA ARG A 279 7.47 6.51 -17.13
C ARG A 279 7.59 6.58 -15.61
N PHE A 280 7.18 5.53 -14.90
CA PHE A 280 7.35 5.46 -13.45
C PHE A 280 8.81 5.23 -13.11
N VAL A 281 9.34 6.08 -12.23
CA VAL A 281 10.67 5.93 -11.64
C VAL A 281 10.46 5.65 -10.16
N HIS A 282 10.99 4.54 -9.68
CA HIS A 282 10.87 4.17 -8.27
C HIS A 282 11.74 5.12 -7.42
N PRO A 283 11.19 5.73 -6.36
CA PRO A 283 11.89 6.77 -5.61
C PRO A 283 12.94 6.26 -4.60
N ALA A 284 13.02 4.95 -4.37
CA ALA A 284 13.94 4.30 -3.44
C ALA A 284 14.81 3.25 -4.14
#